data_AF-A0A484C717-F1
#
_entry.id   AF-A0A484C717-F1
#
_cell.length_a   1.000
_cell.length_b   1.000
_cell.length_c   1.000
_cell.angle_alpha   90.00
_cell.angle_beta   90.00
_cell.angle_gamma   90.00
#
_symmetry.space_group_name_H-M   'P 1'
#
loop_
_entity.id
_entity.type
_entity.pdbx_description
1 polymer ?
#
loop_
_entity_poly.entity_id
_entity_poly.type
_entity_poly.pdbx_seq_one_letter_code
_entity_poly.pdbx_strand_id
1 'polypeptide(L)'
;MAVFWKAMAGGLLLTLSLTLLGWGVEGQGNGRGKKEVSGGATVYLGQDRDIWRPMIYTTVNLSEIHSIKSSFQLRTFDPEGAIFYGDTKNGQDWFVLSLMGGIPLMQISREDILISVAGGPKLNDGKWHTLEVSHQEKFVVLEVDGSNRLEVGMQSKQTQEILVGELRLAVGGILINKEKMIVQFEPQMDGCVREGSWLNLSIPWEADVEELWPCYQNIQPGSFFAGTGFAIFNTSVFPIEADHVVKTELWGDFSKMDGTILSINVPGQEMIFALVANNNTKEVTLTFGEEKLSMNDIFKRLVITFETDKLQVFQDEDESKTTKLSFAGSHPGYLTPWREGRLAFGGLLGKGEDDVGSHFLTGCLEKIQIQGRDVDLDLAVKHMSISSHSCPA
;
A
#
# COMPACT_ATOMS: atom_id res chain seq x y z
N MET A 1 -40.19 12.77 51.88
CA MET A 1 -41.30 13.75 51.96
C MET A 1 -41.01 14.80 50.89
N ALA A 2 -41.79 14.97 49.82
CA ALA A 2 -43.21 15.33 49.74
C ALA A 2 -43.48 16.79 50.14
N VAL A 3 -44.26 17.62 49.42
CA VAL A 3 -44.70 17.62 48.00
C VAL A 3 -45.37 18.98 47.68
N PHE A 4 -45.23 19.52 46.45
CA PHE A 4 -45.97 20.69 45.89
C PHE A 4 -45.67 22.07 46.56
N TRP A 5 -45.99 23.25 45.96
CA TRP A 5 -46.85 23.58 44.82
C TRP A 5 -46.37 24.81 43.98
N LYS A 6 -47.06 25.01 42.83
CA LYS A 6 -47.21 26.17 41.90
C LYS A 6 -46.83 27.58 42.41
N ALA A 7 -46.44 28.58 41.60
CA ALA A 7 -46.16 28.72 40.13
C ALA A 7 -45.38 30.07 39.91
N MET A 8 -45.32 30.85 38.79
CA MET A 8 -46.14 31.11 37.59
C MET A 8 -45.32 31.67 36.39
N ALA A 9 -45.95 31.64 35.20
CA ALA A 9 -45.79 32.47 33.97
C ALA A 9 -44.48 33.25 33.67
N GLY A 10 -43.90 32.94 32.50
CA GLY A 10 -42.94 33.79 31.76
C GLY A 10 -42.68 33.16 30.39
N GLY A 11 -43.18 33.78 29.31
CA GLY A 11 -43.18 33.17 27.97
C GLY A 11 -42.04 33.63 27.06
N LEU A 12 -41.64 32.77 26.13
CA LEU A 12 -40.85 33.14 24.95
C LEU A 12 -41.40 32.39 23.74
N LEU A 13 -41.63 33.08 22.62
CA LEU A 13 -41.90 32.43 21.34
C LEU A 13 -40.59 32.07 20.66
N LEU A 14 -40.51 30.85 20.12
CA LEU A 14 -39.66 30.50 18.99
C LEU A 14 -40.38 29.43 18.17
N THR A 15 -40.28 29.54 16.85
CA THR A 15 -41.19 28.90 15.89
C THR A 15 -40.83 27.46 15.56
N LEU A 16 -41.78 26.53 15.69
CA LEU A 16 -41.70 25.25 14.98
C LEU A 16 -41.95 25.47 13.48
N SER A 17 -41.14 24.82 12.65
CA SER A 17 -41.45 24.57 11.25
C SER A 17 -41.49 23.05 11.01
N LEU A 18 -42.69 22.46 11.04
CA LEU A 18 -42.87 21.09 10.57
C LEU A 18 -43.03 21.09 9.04
N THR A 19 -42.20 20.32 8.36
CA THR A 19 -42.53 19.71 7.07
C THR A 19 -42.11 18.23 7.10
N LEU A 20 -42.88 17.42 7.83
CA LEU A 20 -42.84 15.96 7.73
C LEU A 20 -43.88 15.50 6.71
N LEU A 21 -43.46 14.76 5.69
CA LEU A 21 -44.24 13.74 4.95
C LEU A 21 -43.33 13.10 3.89
N GLY A 22 -43.09 11.78 3.98
CA GLY A 22 -42.25 11.10 2.98
C GLY A 22 -41.54 9.79 3.39
N TRP A 23 -41.87 9.14 4.51
CA TRP A 23 -41.31 7.81 4.81
C TRP A 23 -41.87 6.74 3.88
N GLY A 24 -41.04 6.30 2.92
CA GLY A 24 -41.17 5.04 2.22
C GLY A 24 -40.32 3.96 2.91
N VAL A 25 -40.92 2.80 3.14
CA VAL A 25 -40.44 1.64 3.93
C VAL A 25 -38.98 1.23 3.64
N GLU A 26 -38.29 0.75 4.67
CA GLU A 26 -36.90 0.28 4.65
C GLU A 26 -36.61 -0.81 3.62
N GLY A 27 -35.56 -0.60 2.82
CA GLY A 27 -34.76 -1.68 2.26
C GLY A 27 -33.44 -1.75 3.03
N GLN A 28 -33.18 -2.83 3.76
CA GLN A 28 -32.02 -2.97 4.66
C GLN A 28 -30.71 -3.28 3.90
N GLY A 29 -30.28 -2.35 3.06
CA GLY A 29 -28.97 -2.38 2.40
C GLY A 29 -27.89 -1.81 3.31
N ASN A 30 -26.81 -2.56 3.56
CA ASN A 30 -25.63 -2.06 4.30
C ASN A 30 -24.75 -1.18 3.39
N GLY A 31 -25.32 -0.07 2.91
CA GLY A 31 -24.71 0.80 1.92
C GLY A 31 -23.67 1.73 2.53
N ARG A 32 -22.39 1.46 2.27
CA ARG A 32 -21.38 2.53 2.29
C ARG A 32 -21.80 3.58 1.26
N GLY A 33 -21.88 4.84 1.68
CA GLY A 33 -22.37 5.91 0.82
C GLY A 33 -21.38 6.18 -0.31
N LYS A 34 -21.80 5.94 -1.56
CA LYS A 34 -21.07 6.38 -2.76
C LYS A 34 -20.89 7.90 -2.71
N LYS A 35 -19.65 8.36 -2.84
CA LYS A 35 -19.29 9.78 -2.79
C LYS A 35 -18.91 10.26 -4.19
N GLU A 36 -19.58 11.31 -4.67
CA GLU A 36 -19.13 12.02 -5.88
C GLU A 36 -17.80 12.72 -5.63
N VAL A 37 -16.86 12.54 -6.54
CA VAL A 37 -15.51 13.13 -6.53
C VAL A 37 -15.16 13.64 -7.93
N SER A 38 -14.28 14.65 -7.99
CA SER A 38 -13.76 15.15 -9.27
C SER A 38 -12.77 14.16 -9.86
N GLY A 39 -12.88 13.86 -11.16
CA GLY A 39 -11.85 13.08 -11.88
C GLY A 39 -10.46 13.72 -11.84
N GLY A 40 -10.38 15.03 -11.64
CA GLY A 40 -9.13 15.78 -11.46
C GLY A 40 -8.59 15.81 -10.02
N ALA A 41 -9.25 15.15 -9.06
CA ALA A 41 -8.82 15.12 -7.66
C ALA A 41 -7.42 14.53 -7.48
N THR A 42 -6.76 14.89 -6.38
CA THR A 42 -5.57 14.16 -5.92
C THR A 42 -6.01 12.95 -5.12
N VAL A 43 -5.49 11.78 -5.48
CA VAL A 43 -5.91 10.47 -4.96
C VAL A 43 -4.66 9.69 -4.54
N TYR A 44 -4.59 9.28 -3.27
CA TYR A 44 -3.62 8.30 -2.80
C TYR A 44 -4.14 6.89 -3.09
N LEU A 45 -3.40 6.10 -3.88
CA LEU A 45 -3.84 4.79 -4.36
C LEU A 45 -3.71 3.72 -3.25
N GLY A 46 -2.75 3.86 -2.34
CA GLY A 46 -2.50 2.94 -1.23
C GLY A 46 -3.37 3.15 0.01
N GLN A 47 -4.47 3.93 -0.07
CA GLN A 47 -5.41 4.06 1.06
C GLN A 47 -6.19 2.75 1.28
N ASP A 48 -6.57 2.51 2.54
CA ASP A 48 -7.31 1.34 3.03
C ASP A 48 -8.55 0.99 2.19
N ARG A 49 -8.50 -0.19 1.55
CA ARG A 49 -9.62 -0.97 1.02
C ARG A 49 -9.17 -2.40 0.67
N ASP A 50 -10.12 -3.19 0.19
CA ASP A 50 -9.91 -4.37 -0.66
C ASP A 50 -9.10 -3.97 -1.91
N ILE A 51 -7.92 -4.58 -2.09
CA ILE A 51 -6.91 -4.18 -3.08
C ILE A 51 -7.40 -4.24 -4.54
N TRP A 52 -8.38 -5.10 -4.85
CA TRP A 52 -8.89 -5.25 -6.22
C TRP A 52 -9.85 -4.14 -6.61
N ARG A 53 -10.51 -3.52 -5.62
CA ARG A 53 -11.46 -2.45 -5.88
C ARG A 53 -10.76 -1.22 -6.46
N PRO A 54 -11.44 -0.43 -7.31
CA PRO A 54 -10.97 0.90 -7.67
C PRO A 54 -10.98 1.84 -6.47
N MET A 55 -10.14 2.87 -6.49
CA MET A 55 -10.23 3.96 -5.51
C MET A 55 -11.30 4.98 -5.93
N ILE A 56 -11.22 5.40 -7.19
CA ILE A 56 -12.26 6.14 -7.88
C ILE A 56 -12.64 5.40 -9.17
N TYR A 57 -13.92 5.41 -9.52
CA TYR A 57 -14.43 4.80 -10.74
C TYR A 57 -15.56 5.63 -11.37
N THR A 58 -15.88 5.36 -12.63
CA THR A 58 -17.09 5.90 -13.28
C THR A 58 -17.57 4.95 -14.37
N THR A 59 -18.85 5.01 -14.71
CA THR A 59 -19.46 4.22 -15.81
C THR A 59 -20.14 5.17 -16.77
N VAL A 60 -19.79 5.08 -18.05
CA VAL A 60 -20.16 6.06 -19.07
C VAL A 60 -20.65 5.35 -20.33
N ASN A 61 -21.60 5.96 -21.06
CA ASN A 61 -22.08 5.35 -22.30
C ASN A 61 -21.05 5.56 -23.43
N LEU A 62 -20.71 4.49 -24.15
CA LEU A 62 -19.80 4.51 -25.28
C LEU A 62 -20.22 5.52 -26.38
N SER A 63 -21.52 5.85 -26.51
CA SER A 63 -22.00 6.85 -27.46
C SER A 63 -21.67 8.30 -27.11
N GLU A 64 -21.26 8.58 -25.86
CA GLU A 64 -20.90 9.93 -25.38
C GLU A 64 -19.41 10.24 -25.60
N ILE A 65 -18.61 9.24 -25.99
CA ILE A 65 -17.15 9.36 -26.11
C ILE A 65 -16.78 9.88 -27.49
N HIS A 66 -16.39 11.14 -27.56
CA HIS A 66 -15.89 11.77 -28.79
C HIS A 66 -14.37 11.70 -28.97
N SER A 67 -13.63 11.31 -27.92
CA SER A 67 -12.18 11.12 -27.96
C SER A 67 -11.74 10.09 -26.92
N ILE A 68 -10.95 9.10 -27.32
CA ILE A 68 -10.34 8.14 -26.40
C ILE A 68 -8.94 8.65 -26.05
N LYS A 69 -8.88 9.61 -25.11
CA LYS A 69 -7.66 10.22 -24.59
C LYS A 69 -7.83 10.58 -23.12
N SER A 70 -7.02 9.97 -22.26
CA SER A 70 -6.92 10.28 -20.82
C SER A 70 -5.52 10.82 -20.50
N SER A 71 -5.44 11.88 -19.71
CA SER A 71 -4.18 12.47 -19.25
C SER A 71 -4.24 12.71 -17.74
N PHE A 72 -3.18 12.33 -17.02
CA PHE A 72 -3.07 12.48 -15.57
C PHE A 72 -1.61 12.57 -15.15
N GLN A 73 -1.34 12.91 -13.89
CA GLN A 73 0.00 12.82 -13.30
C GLN A 73 0.07 11.69 -12.27
N LEU A 74 1.18 10.97 -12.27
CA LEU A 74 1.52 9.91 -11.31
C LEU A 74 2.79 10.29 -10.55
N ARG A 75 2.86 9.93 -9.26
CA ARG A 75 4.10 9.90 -8.48
C ARG A 75 4.12 8.69 -7.57
N THR A 76 5.22 7.94 -7.56
CA THR A 76 5.40 6.77 -6.69
C THR A 76 6.89 6.43 -6.49
N PHE A 77 7.20 5.57 -5.52
CA PHE A 77 8.45 4.78 -5.45
C PHE A 77 8.21 3.27 -5.66
N ASP A 78 6.94 2.85 -5.70
CA ASP A 78 6.50 1.47 -5.91
C ASP A 78 6.95 0.94 -7.29
N PRO A 79 7.61 -0.23 -7.38
CA PRO A 79 8.00 -0.84 -8.64
C PRO A 79 6.83 -1.44 -9.43
N GLU A 80 5.68 -1.72 -8.82
CA GLU A 80 4.55 -2.37 -9.48
C GLU A 80 3.19 -1.76 -9.08
N GLY A 81 2.08 -2.46 -9.28
CA GLY A 81 0.75 -1.96 -8.93
C GLY A 81 -0.05 -1.25 -10.04
N ALA A 82 -1.36 -1.14 -9.85
CA ALA A 82 -2.30 -0.68 -10.86
C ALA A 82 -2.50 0.85 -10.83
N ILE A 83 -2.46 1.49 -12.00
CA ILE A 83 -2.63 2.94 -12.14
C ILE A 83 -4.02 3.25 -12.70
N PHE A 84 -4.30 2.81 -13.93
CA PHE A 84 -5.52 3.14 -14.67
C PHE A 84 -6.07 1.90 -15.38
N TYR A 85 -7.39 1.76 -15.36
CA TYR A 85 -8.13 0.62 -15.86
C TYR A 85 -9.35 1.08 -16.67
N GLY A 86 -9.68 0.34 -17.73
CA GLY A 86 -10.95 0.49 -18.43
C GLY A 86 -11.47 -0.82 -19.02
N ASP A 87 -12.79 -1.06 -19.00
CA ASP A 87 -13.39 -2.18 -19.73
C ASP A 87 -14.76 -1.88 -20.34
N THR A 88 -15.09 -2.66 -21.37
CA THR A 88 -16.44 -2.73 -21.94
C THR A 88 -16.95 -4.17 -21.89
N LYS A 89 -18.24 -4.37 -22.18
CA LYS A 89 -18.88 -5.70 -22.23
C LYS A 89 -18.72 -6.49 -20.92
N ASN A 90 -18.63 -5.79 -19.78
CA ASN A 90 -18.35 -6.32 -18.44
C ASN A 90 -17.02 -7.11 -18.36
N GLY A 91 -15.92 -6.47 -18.74
CA GLY A 91 -14.58 -7.07 -18.64
C GLY A 91 -14.32 -8.21 -19.63
N GLN A 92 -14.92 -8.15 -20.83
CA GLN A 92 -14.51 -9.03 -21.94
C GLN A 92 -13.38 -8.35 -22.73
N ASP A 93 -13.63 -7.11 -23.19
CA ASP A 93 -12.60 -6.23 -23.73
C ASP A 93 -12.16 -5.27 -22.62
N TRP A 94 -10.86 -5.23 -22.32
CA TRP A 94 -10.32 -4.51 -21.17
C TRP A 94 -8.90 -3.99 -21.43
N PHE A 95 -8.52 -2.95 -20.67
CA PHE A 95 -7.23 -2.29 -20.68
C PHE A 95 -6.74 -2.11 -19.24
N VAL A 96 -5.46 -2.40 -18.99
CA VAL A 96 -4.75 -2.13 -17.74
C VAL A 96 -3.47 -1.36 -18.05
N LEU A 97 -3.24 -0.27 -17.33
CA LEU A 97 -1.95 0.39 -17.19
C LEU A 97 -1.46 0.21 -15.75
N SER A 98 -0.31 -0.43 -15.58
CA SER A 98 0.37 -0.67 -14.30
C SER A 98 1.86 -0.35 -14.41
N LEU A 99 2.60 -0.46 -13.31
CA LEU A 99 4.06 -0.57 -13.35
C LEU A 99 4.49 -2.05 -13.24
N MET A 100 5.71 -2.33 -13.70
CA MET A 100 6.45 -3.57 -13.45
C MET A 100 7.95 -3.25 -13.40
N GLY A 101 8.60 -3.45 -12.25
CA GLY A 101 9.99 -3.00 -12.03
C GLY A 101 10.21 -1.48 -12.13
N GLY A 102 9.13 -0.70 -12.06
CA GLY A 102 9.05 0.75 -12.26
C GLY A 102 8.81 1.19 -13.71
N ILE A 103 8.74 0.26 -14.66
CA ILE A 103 8.48 0.53 -16.09
C ILE A 103 6.97 0.42 -16.36
N PRO A 104 6.36 1.32 -17.15
CA PRO A 104 4.97 1.20 -17.57
C PRO A 104 4.69 -0.11 -18.31
N LEU A 105 3.61 -0.78 -17.91
CA LEU A 105 3.10 -2.01 -18.50
C LEU A 105 1.66 -1.76 -18.99
N MET A 106 1.44 -1.88 -20.30
CA MET A 106 0.10 -1.92 -20.89
C MET A 106 -0.30 -3.36 -21.16
N GLN A 107 -1.46 -3.78 -20.65
CA GLN A 107 -2.12 -5.03 -20.98
C GLN A 107 -3.47 -4.76 -21.62
N ILE A 108 -3.78 -5.42 -22.73
CA ILE A 108 -4.98 -5.17 -23.54
C ILE A 108 -5.59 -6.48 -24.01
N SER A 109 -6.89 -6.65 -23.78
CA SER A 109 -7.74 -7.70 -24.36
C SER A 109 -8.84 -7.05 -25.19
N ARG A 110 -9.01 -7.49 -26.43
CA ARG A 110 -10.17 -7.11 -27.27
C ARG A 110 -10.42 -8.17 -28.33
N GLU A 111 -11.63 -8.72 -28.40
CA GLU A 111 -11.99 -9.74 -29.41
C GLU A 111 -11.02 -10.95 -29.43
N ASP A 112 -10.24 -11.13 -30.51
CA ASP A 112 -9.17 -12.14 -30.66
C ASP A 112 -7.76 -11.59 -30.40
N ILE A 113 -7.64 -10.33 -29.95
CA ILE A 113 -6.39 -9.64 -29.62
C ILE A 113 -6.14 -9.73 -28.12
N LEU A 114 -4.98 -10.26 -27.75
CA LEU A 114 -4.47 -10.28 -26.38
C LEU A 114 -2.99 -9.87 -26.39
N ILE A 115 -2.69 -8.67 -25.89
CA ILE A 115 -1.36 -8.04 -26.00
C ILE A 115 -0.90 -7.50 -24.64
N SER A 116 0.36 -7.75 -24.29
CA SER A 116 1.06 -7.18 -23.13
C SER A 116 2.38 -6.58 -23.59
N VAL A 117 2.64 -5.31 -23.25
CA VAL A 117 3.87 -4.57 -23.62
C VAL A 117 4.33 -3.71 -22.45
N ALA A 118 5.57 -3.95 -21.99
CA ALA A 118 6.28 -3.06 -21.09
C ALA A 118 7.19 -2.12 -21.89
N GLY A 119 7.27 -0.83 -21.50
CA GLY A 119 8.18 0.12 -22.14
C GLY A 119 7.98 1.57 -21.68
N GLY A 120 8.86 2.46 -22.16
CA GLY A 120 8.95 3.84 -21.68
C GLY A 120 9.99 4.01 -20.56
N PRO A 121 10.10 5.22 -19.97
CA PRO A 121 11.02 5.50 -18.87
C PRO A 121 10.55 4.88 -17.55
N LYS A 122 11.46 4.78 -16.58
CA LYS A 122 11.14 4.33 -15.22
C LYS A 122 10.48 5.46 -14.43
N LEU A 123 9.30 5.23 -13.86
CA LEU A 123 8.43 6.27 -13.26
C LEU A 123 8.43 6.31 -11.73
N ASN A 124 9.02 5.30 -11.07
CA ASN A 124 9.00 5.17 -9.61
C ASN A 124 10.20 5.87 -8.95
N ASP A 125 10.48 7.10 -9.36
CA ASP A 125 11.65 7.88 -8.91
C ASP A 125 11.32 8.98 -7.87
N GLY A 126 10.07 8.97 -7.38
CA GLY A 126 9.55 9.94 -6.41
C GLY A 126 9.06 11.27 -6.99
N LYS A 127 9.17 11.50 -8.31
CA LYS A 127 8.69 12.73 -8.97
C LYS A 127 7.30 12.56 -9.58
N TRP A 128 6.69 13.69 -9.93
CA TRP A 128 5.47 13.71 -10.73
C TRP A 128 5.82 13.58 -12.22
N HIS A 129 5.39 12.47 -12.82
CA HIS A 129 5.40 12.26 -14.26
C HIS A 129 4.00 12.53 -14.82
N THR A 130 3.93 13.10 -16.02
CA THR A 130 2.65 13.26 -16.76
C THR A 130 2.51 12.10 -17.74
N LEU A 131 1.39 11.36 -17.63
CA LEU A 131 1.06 10.24 -18.50
C LEU A 131 -0.17 10.62 -19.35
N GLU A 132 -0.11 10.29 -20.63
CA GLU A 132 -1.24 10.35 -21.55
C GLU A 132 -1.47 9.00 -22.21
N VAL A 133 -2.67 8.44 -22.07
CA VAL A 133 -3.10 7.21 -22.75
C VAL A 133 -4.15 7.59 -23.78
N SER A 134 -3.95 7.23 -25.05
CA SER A 134 -4.90 7.51 -26.12
C SER A 134 -5.01 6.39 -27.16
N HIS A 135 -6.15 6.28 -27.84
CA HIS A 135 -6.34 5.37 -28.97
C HIS A 135 -6.33 6.17 -30.29
N GLN A 136 -5.30 5.94 -31.12
CA GLN A 136 -5.02 6.69 -32.34
C GLN A 136 -5.08 5.72 -33.54
N GLU A 137 -6.17 5.82 -34.32
CA GLU A 137 -6.53 4.92 -35.45
C GLU A 137 -6.57 3.41 -35.12
N LYS A 138 -5.41 2.78 -35.03
CA LYS A 138 -5.17 1.35 -34.80
C LYS A 138 -4.13 1.10 -33.70
N PHE A 139 -3.72 2.15 -32.99
CA PHE A 139 -2.68 2.09 -31.96
C PHE A 139 -3.25 2.55 -30.62
N VAL A 140 -2.94 1.82 -29.56
CA VAL A 140 -3.00 2.38 -28.21
C VAL A 140 -1.63 2.98 -27.92
N VAL A 141 -1.63 4.25 -27.51
CA VAL A 141 -0.45 5.08 -27.37
C VAL A 141 -0.37 5.53 -25.91
N LEU A 142 0.74 5.20 -25.25
CA LEU A 142 1.15 5.82 -24.00
C LEU A 142 2.22 6.87 -24.31
N GLU A 143 2.04 8.10 -23.87
CA GLU A 143 3.06 9.14 -23.89
C GLU A 143 3.41 9.55 -22.45
N VAL A 144 4.71 9.68 -22.15
CA VAL A 144 5.21 10.15 -20.85
C VAL A 144 6.03 11.42 -21.04
N ASP A 145 5.72 12.42 -20.22
CA ASP A 145 6.38 13.74 -20.15
C ASP A 145 6.57 14.40 -21.53
N GLY A 146 5.52 14.33 -22.36
CA GLY A 146 5.44 15.00 -23.67
C GLY A 146 6.50 14.57 -24.70
N SER A 147 7.15 13.41 -24.50
CA SER A 147 8.36 13.06 -25.26
C SER A 147 8.62 11.56 -25.41
N ASN A 148 8.27 10.73 -24.43
CA ASN A 148 8.51 9.29 -24.49
C ASN A 148 7.24 8.55 -24.92
N ARG A 149 7.16 8.14 -26.18
CA ARG A 149 5.97 7.52 -26.79
C ARG A 149 6.14 6.00 -26.96
N LEU A 150 5.18 5.23 -26.46
CA LEU A 150 5.05 3.78 -26.62
C LEU A 150 3.77 3.46 -27.39
N GLU A 151 3.89 2.74 -28.51
CA GLU A 151 2.78 2.50 -29.45
C GLU A 151 2.50 1.01 -29.60
N VAL A 152 1.27 0.60 -29.34
CA VAL A 152 0.82 -0.79 -29.39
C VAL A 152 -0.22 -0.96 -30.50
N GLY A 153 0.17 -1.63 -31.60
CA GLY A 153 -0.69 -1.86 -32.76
C GLY A 153 -1.76 -2.92 -32.51
N MET A 154 -3.03 -2.51 -32.57
CA MET A 154 -4.22 -3.37 -32.45
C MET A 154 -4.84 -3.64 -33.83
N GLN A 155 -4.32 -4.64 -34.54
CA GLN A 155 -4.86 -5.04 -35.85
C GLN A 155 -5.90 -6.15 -35.72
N SER A 156 -7.16 -5.79 -35.48
CA SER A 156 -8.29 -6.75 -35.60
C SER A 156 -8.52 -7.12 -37.07
N LYS A 157 -9.08 -8.31 -37.28
CA LYS A 157 -9.57 -8.79 -38.59
C LYS A 157 -11.00 -8.30 -38.89
N GLN A 158 -11.70 -7.77 -37.89
CA GLN A 158 -13.07 -7.28 -38.01
C GLN A 158 -13.10 -5.79 -38.39
N THR A 159 -14.16 -5.37 -39.08
CA THR A 159 -14.32 -3.99 -39.56
C THR A 159 -15.32 -3.23 -38.71
N GLN A 160 -14.86 -2.20 -38.00
CA GLN A 160 -15.65 -1.20 -37.26
C GLN A 160 -16.82 -1.77 -36.44
N GLU A 161 -16.54 -2.24 -35.22
CA GLU A 161 -17.57 -2.29 -34.18
C GLU A 161 -18.19 -0.91 -33.98
N ILE A 162 -19.52 -0.86 -33.84
CA ILE A 162 -20.21 0.34 -33.35
C ILE A 162 -19.99 0.40 -31.83
N LEU A 163 -19.53 1.54 -31.33
CA LEU A 163 -19.30 1.78 -29.90
C LEU A 163 -20.64 1.88 -29.16
N VAL A 164 -21.22 0.73 -28.79
CA VAL A 164 -22.51 0.59 -28.09
C VAL A 164 -22.33 -0.18 -26.80
N GLY A 165 -22.84 0.37 -25.70
CA GLY A 165 -22.76 -0.21 -24.37
C GLY A 165 -22.08 0.72 -23.37
N GLU A 166 -21.67 0.16 -22.24
CA GLU A 166 -21.04 0.89 -21.15
C GLU A 166 -19.52 0.70 -21.18
N LEU A 167 -18.78 1.77 -20.90
CA LEU A 167 -17.38 1.77 -20.54
C LEU A 167 -17.25 2.05 -19.05
N ARG A 168 -16.60 1.14 -18.33
CA ARG A 168 -16.27 1.29 -16.92
C ARG A 168 -14.82 1.74 -16.82
N LEU A 169 -14.56 2.85 -16.14
CA LEU A 169 -13.21 3.37 -15.88
C LEU A 169 -12.89 3.28 -14.39
N ALA A 170 -11.63 3.03 -14.07
CA ALA A 170 -11.14 2.89 -12.70
C ALA A 170 -9.70 3.41 -12.56
N VAL A 171 -9.38 3.91 -11.36
CA VAL A 171 -8.02 4.34 -10.96
C VAL A 171 -7.64 3.59 -9.68
N GLY A 172 -6.43 3.04 -9.63
CA GLY A 172 -5.93 2.27 -8.47
C GLY A 172 -6.68 0.97 -8.18
N GLY A 173 -7.15 0.24 -9.19
CA GLY A 173 -7.85 -1.05 -9.04
C GLY A 173 -8.25 -1.66 -10.38
N ILE A 174 -8.75 -2.90 -10.35
CA ILE A 174 -8.96 -3.74 -11.56
C ILE A 174 -10.31 -4.48 -11.44
N LEU A 175 -11.19 -4.33 -12.45
CA LEU A 175 -12.55 -4.90 -12.45
C LEU A 175 -12.68 -6.27 -13.15
N ILE A 176 -11.55 -6.89 -13.53
CA ILE A 176 -11.47 -8.29 -13.98
C ILE A 176 -10.79 -9.16 -12.90
N ASN A 177 -11.13 -10.45 -12.89
CA ASN A 177 -10.44 -11.45 -12.08
C ASN A 177 -8.96 -11.60 -12.52
N LYS A 178 -8.09 -11.97 -11.56
CA LYS A 178 -6.64 -12.14 -11.77
C LYS A 178 -6.31 -13.11 -12.91
N GLU A 179 -7.11 -14.16 -13.10
CA GLU A 179 -6.89 -15.21 -14.11
C GLU A 179 -7.11 -14.73 -15.55
N LYS A 180 -7.73 -13.56 -15.77
CA LYS A 180 -7.87 -12.94 -17.09
C LYS A 180 -6.62 -12.17 -17.52
N MET A 181 -5.76 -11.74 -16.59
CA MET A 181 -4.58 -10.94 -16.91
C MET A 181 -3.49 -11.77 -17.60
N ILE A 182 -2.77 -11.14 -18.53
CA ILE A 182 -1.69 -11.77 -19.32
C ILE A 182 -0.43 -11.91 -18.45
N VAL A 183 -0.12 -10.84 -17.73
CA VAL A 183 0.88 -10.77 -16.68
C VAL A 183 0.11 -10.53 -15.39
N GLN A 184 0.11 -11.51 -14.48
CA GLN A 184 -0.57 -11.39 -13.21
C GLN A 184 0.30 -10.67 -12.19
N PHE A 185 -0.29 -9.72 -11.47
CA PHE A 185 0.34 -8.92 -10.42
C PHE A 185 -0.70 -8.59 -9.33
N GLU A 186 -0.26 -7.98 -8.22
CA GLU A 186 -1.15 -7.45 -7.19
C GLU A 186 -1.52 -5.99 -7.55
N PRO A 187 -2.80 -5.57 -7.52
CA PRO A 187 -3.21 -4.23 -7.97
C PRO A 187 -2.89 -3.08 -6.98
N GLN A 188 -2.45 -3.38 -5.75
CA GLN A 188 -2.02 -2.35 -4.79
C GLN A 188 -0.88 -1.50 -5.38
N MET A 189 -0.87 -0.20 -5.06
CA MET A 189 0.09 0.78 -5.55
C MET A 189 0.28 1.86 -4.48
N ASP A 190 1.48 2.00 -3.92
CA ASP A 190 1.85 3.05 -2.96
C ASP A 190 2.15 4.39 -3.68
N GLY A 191 1.23 4.79 -4.55
CA GLY A 191 1.35 5.92 -5.46
C GLY A 191 0.27 6.98 -5.30
N CYS A 192 0.48 8.11 -5.95
CA CYS A 192 -0.42 9.26 -5.97
C CYS A 192 -0.77 9.63 -7.41
N VAL A 193 -2.06 9.84 -7.69
CA VAL A 193 -2.56 10.34 -8.98
C VAL A 193 -3.21 11.71 -8.78
N ARG A 194 -3.06 12.63 -9.75
CA ARG A 194 -3.75 13.94 -9.76
C ARG A 194 -3.95 14.48 -11.17
N GLU A 195 -4.66 15.60 -11.30
CA GLU A 195 -4.83 16.35 -12.55
C GLU A 195 -5.44 15.50 -13.69
N GLY A 196 -6.25 14.50 -13.30
CA GLY A 196 -6.90 13.57 -14.22
C GLY A 196 -7.98 14.20 -15.08
N SER A 197 -7.77 14.13 -16.40
CA SER A 197 -8.80 14.34 -17.43
C SER A 197 -9.00 13.01 -18.15
N TRP A 198 -10.19 12.43 -18.05
CA TRP A 198 -10.44 11.04 -18.45
C TRP A 198 -11.39 11.00 -19.65
N LEU A 199 -10.87 10.61 -20.82
CA LEU A 199 -11.59 10.60 -22.11
C LEU A 199 -12.25 11.94 -22.47
N ASN A 200 -11.76 13.05 -21.91
CA ASN A 200 -12.37 14.39 -21.96
C ASN A 200 -13.84 14.42 -21.49
N LEU A 201 -14.20 13.59 -20.50
CA LEU A 201 -15.55 13.52 -19.93
C LEU A 201 -15.66 14.36 -18.65
N SER A 202 -16.72 15.18 -18.57
CA SER A 202 -17.05 16.02 -17.41
C SER A 202 -17.98 15.34 -16.39
N ILE A 203 -18.03 14.00 -16.41
CA ILE A 203 -18.94 13.18 -15.61
C ILE A 203 -18.33 13.00 -14.20
N PRO A 204 -19.11 13.06 -13.10
CA PRO A 204 -18.60 12.78 -11.76
C PRO A 204 -18.01 11.36 -11.67
N TRP A 205 -16.99 11.24 -10.84
CA TRP A 205 -16.44 9.95 -10.44
C TRP A 205 -17.04 9.56 -9.09
N GLU A 206 -17.16 8.26 -8.83
CA GLU A 206 -17.63 7.72 -7.56
C GLU A 206 -16.45 7.14 -6.77
N ALA A 207 -16.50 7.28 -5.44
CA ALA A 207 -15.61 6.64 -4.50
C ALA A 207 -16.41 5.88 -3.42
N ASP A 208 -15.97 4.68 -3.06
CA ASP A 208 -16.58 3.80 -2.03
C ASP A 208 -16.03 4.08 -0.61
N VAL A 209 -15.53 5.31 -0.36
CA VAL A 209 -14.88 5.74 0.89
C VAL A 209 -15.45 7.07 1.41
N GLU A 210 -15.43 7.25 2.74
CA GLU A 210 -15.95 8.47 3.38
C GLU A 210 -15.13 9.72 3.02
N GLU A 211 -13.81 9.57 2.92
CA GLU A 211 -12.88 10.62 2.50
C GLU A 211 -11.69 10.02 1.75
N LEU A 212 -11.18 10.74 0.75
CA LEU A 212 -9.95 10.39 0.04
C LEU A 212 -8.76 10.94 0.83
N TRP A 213 -7.79 10.08 1.16
CA TRP A 213 -6.62 10.47 1.93
C TRP A 213 -5.72 11.42 1.11
N PRO A 214 -5.24 12.52 1.70
CA PRO A 214 -4.35 13.44 1.01
C PRO A 214 -2.96 12.81 0.82
N CYS A 215 -2.42 12.97 -0.38
CA CYS A 215 -1.02 12.63 -0.65
C CYS A 215 -0.07 13.51 0.18
N TYR A 216 0.93 12.90 0.82
CA TYR A 216 2.03 13.62 1.47
C TYR A 216 2.71 14.59 0.49
N GLN A 217 3.08 15.79 0.94
CA GLN A 217 3.62 16.82 0.04
C GLN A 217 4.96 16.39 -0.56
N ASN A 218 5.89 15.94 0.29
CA ASN A 218 7.13 15.28 -0.13
C ASN A 218 7.11 13.81 0.29
N ILE A 219 7.86 13.00 -0.44
CA ILE A 219 8.12 11.59 -0.12
C ILE A 219 9.59 11.27 -0.38
N GLN A 220 10.11 10.27 0.32
CA GLN A 220 11.43 9.66 0.14
C GLN A 220 11.29 8.13 0.08
N PRO A 221 12.29 7.38 -0.44
CA PRO A 221 12.27 5.92 -0.40
C PRO A 221 12.25 5.39 1.03
N GLY A 222 11.57 4.27 1.26
CA GLY A 222 11.54 3.58 2.54
C GLY A 222 10.12 3.12 2.92
N SER A 223 10.04 2.27 3.93
CA SER A 223 8.78 1.71 4.42
C SER A 223 8.23 2.52 5.60
N PHE A 224 7.01 3.05 5.45
CA PHE A 224 6.31 3.86 6.45
C PHE A 224 5.28 3.03 7.23
N PHE A 225 5.31 3.19 8.55
CA PHE A 225 4.39 2.53 9.48
C PHE A 225 3.61 3.60 10.26
N ALA A 226 2.28 3.50 10.23
CA ALA A 226 1.36 4.50 10.74
C ALA A 226 0.89 4.28 12.20
N GLY A 227 1.51 3.37 12.96
CA GLY A 227 1.14 3.09 14.35
C GLY A 227 -0.13 2.26 14.56
N THR A 228 -0.67 1.65 13.49
CA THR A 228 -1.97 0.93 13.52
C THR A 228 -1.92 -0.53 13.07
N GLY A 229 -0.78 -1.03 12.61
CA GLY A 229 -0.62 -2.41 12.17
C GLY A 229 0.83 -2.77 11.81
N PHE A 230 1.02 -3.98 11.28
CA PHE A 230 2.33 -4.59 11.02
C PHE A 230 2.33 -5.41 9.72
N ALA A 231 3.51 -5.85 9.29
CA ALA A 231 3.71 -6.72 8.13
C ALA A 231 4.38 -8.03 8.57
N ILE A 232 3.79 -9.20 8.25
CA ILE A 232 4.27 -10.51 8.70
C ILE A 232 4.68 -11.44 7.54
N PHE A 233 5.80 -12.12 7.73
CA PHE A 233 6.34 -13.18 6.87
C PHE A 233 6.49 -14.50 7.64
N ASN A 234 6.33 -15.63 6.94
CA ASN A 234 6.90 -16.89 7.39
C ASN A 234 8.42 -16.85 7.14
N THR A 235 9.25 -17.20 8.12
CA THR A 235 10.73 -17.09 7.97
C THR A 235 11.33 -17.96 6.88
N SER A 236 10.60 -18.99 6.43
CA SER A 236 10.97 -19.87 5.31
C SER A 236 11.18 -19.15 3.97
N VAL A 237 10.72 -17.89 3.80
CA VAL A 237 11.04 -17.08 2.61
C VAL A 237 12.47 -16.51 2.63
N PHE A 238 13.14 -16.53 3.79
CA PHE A 238 14.51 -16.09 4.01
C PHE A 238 15.43 -17.30 4.26
N PRO A 239 15.90 -17.99 3.20
CA PRO A 239 16.69 -19.21 3.36
C PRO A 239 17.99 -18.96 4.14
N ILE A 240 18.22 -19.74 5.19
CA ILE A 240 19.48 -19.76 5.94
C ILE A 240 20.53 -20.48 5.10
N GLU A 241 21.72 -19.88 4.98
CA GLU A 241 22.83 -20.50 4.25
C GLU A 241 23.55 -21.59 5.08
N ALA A 242 24.43 -22.36 4.43
CA ALA A 242 25.04 -23.54 5.04
C ALA A 242 25.96 -23.21 6.23
N ASP A 243 26.40 -21.97 6.36
CA ASP A 243 27.23 -21.43 7.44
C ASP A 243 26.47 -21.27 8.78
N HIS A 244 25.15 -21.42 8.78
CA HIS A 244 24.30 -21.25 9.95
C HIS A 244 24.33 -19.81 10.53
N VAL A 245 24.40 -18.80 9.65
CA VAL A 245 24.29 -17.39 10.02
C VAL A 245 23.07 -16.77 9.36
N VAL A 246 22.35 -15.90 10.09
CA VAL A 246 21.35 -14.98 9.51
C VAL A 246 21.71 -13.55 9.86
N LYS A 247 21.93 -12.72 8.83
CA LYS A 247 22.24 -11.30 8.98
C LYS A 247 21.03 -10.45 8.57
N THR A 248 20.52 -9.65 9.50
CA THR A 248 19.50 -8.62 9.27
C THR A 248 20.15 -7.25 9.38
N GLU A 249 19.85 -6.35 8.45
CA GLU A 249 20.30 -4.96 8.46
C GLU A 249 19.13 -4.01 8.30
N LEU A 250 19.10 -2.96 9.12
CA LEU A 250 18.02 -1.96 9.18
C LEU A 250 18.62 -0.57 9.10
N TRP A 251 18.07 0.29 8.25
CA TRP A 251 18.45 1.69 8.12
C TRP A 251 17.27 2.61 8.42
N GLY A 252 17.54 3.75 9.05
CA GLY A 252 16.52 4.75 9.31
C GLY A 252 16.91 5.77 10.37
N ASP A 253 16.04 6.76 10.55
CA ASP A 253 16.11 7.69 11.67
C ASP A 253 15.40 7.13 12.90
N PHE A 254 16.07 6.20 13.61
CA PHE A 254 15.53 5.55 14.81
C PHE A 254 15.05 6.56 15.86
N SER A 255 15.65 7.77 15.91
CA SER A 255 15.22 8.86 16.79
C SER A 255 13.82 9.43 16.52
N LYS A 256 13.22 9.09 15.38
CA LYS A 256 11.84 9.43 14.97
C LYS A 256 10.87 8.24 15.07
N MET A 257 11.33 7.07 15.49
CA MET A 257 10.53 5.85 15.61
C MET A 257 9.98 5.66 17.03
N ASP A 258 8.75 5.18 17.16
CA ASP A 258 8.19 4.71 18.43
C ASP A 258 7.39 3.42 18.19
N GLY A 259 7.62 2.39 19.00
CA GLY A 259 7.01 1.06 18.83
C GLY A 259 7.98 0.00 18.29
N THR A 260 7.44 -1.18 17.96
CA THR A 260 8.21 -2.38 17.61
C THR A 260 8.62 -2.36 16.15
N ILE A 261 9.92 -2.22 15.90
CA ILE A 261 10.53 -2.21 14.57
C ILE A 261 10.49 -3.62 13.97
N LEU A 262 10.90 -4.62 14.76
CA LEU A 262 11.08 -6.00 14.33
C LEU A 262 10.73 -6.95 15.48
N SER A 263 10.00 -8.03 15.23
CA SER A 263 9.87 -9.14 16.18
C SER A 263 9.89 -10.50 15.49
N ILE A 264 10.31 -11.54 16.23
CA ILE A 264 10.34 -12.93 15.78
C ILE A 264 9.78 -13.84 16.87
N ASN A 265 8.78 -14.66 16.53
CA ASN A 265 8.29 -15.75 17.38
C ASN A 265 8.49 -17.11 16.69
N VAL A 266 8.33 -18.19 17.46
CA VAL A 266 7.91 -19.48 16.91
C VAL A 266 6.45 -19.67 17.36
N PRO A 267 5.52 -20.04 16.46
CA PRO A 267 4.11 -20.24 16.83
C PRO A 267 3.93 -21.17 18.04
N GLY A 268 3.11 -20.74 19.00
CA GLY A 268 2.86 -21.47 20.24
C GLY A 268 3.98 -21.37 21.30
N GLN A 269 5.02 -20.56 21.07
CA GLN A 269 6.07 -20.27 22.06
C GLN A 269 5.97 -18.81 22.56
N GLU A 270 6.77 -18.47 23.58
CA GLU A 270 6.97 -17.08 23.99
C GLU A 270 7.66 -16.28 22.86
N MET A 271 7.57 -14.95 22.87
CA MET A 271 8.29 -14.10 21.92
C MET A 271 9.81 -14.24 22.15
N ILE A 272 10.56 -14.54 21.09
CA ILE A 272 11.99 -14.92 21.20
C ILE A 272 12.90 -13.73 20.90
N PHE A 273 12.51 -12.86 19.97
CA PHE A 273 13.23 -11.62 19.65
C PHE A 273 12.27 -10.44 19.48
N ALA A 274 12.63 -9.27 20.00
CA ALA A 274 11.99 -8.00 19.67
C ALA A 274 13.01 -6.84 19.64
N LEU A 275 12.81 -5.92 18.70
CA LEU A 275 13.50 -4.63 18.57
C LEU A 275 12.45 -3.53 18.64
N VAL A 276 12.57 -2.62 19.61
CA VAL A 276 11.58 -1.59 19.94
C VAL A 276 12.27 -0.24 20.08
N ALA A 277 11.84 0.76 19.32
CA ALA A 277 12.24 2.15 19.53
C ALA A 277 11.29 2.84 20.51
N ASN A 278 11.83 3.78 21.29
CA ASN A 278 11.05 4.68 22.12
C ASN A 278 11.51 6.12 21.92
N ASN A 279 10.66 6.94 21.30
CA ASN A 279 11.01 8.30 20.91
C ASN A 279 11.10 9.27 22.11
N ASN A 280 10.62 8.86 23.29
CA ASN A 280 10.61 9.66 24.52
C ASN A 280 11.89 9.47 25.34
N THR A 281 12.37 8.22 25.48
CA THR A 281 13.64 7.92 26.17
C THR A 281 14.87 8.07 25.27
N LYS A 282 14.67 8.15 23.95
CA LYS A 282 15.71 8.09 22.92
C LYS A 282 16.53 6.79 22.96
N GLU A 283 15.82 5.68 23.19
CA GLU A 283 16.43 4.35 23.20
C GLU A 283 15.80 3.42 22.16
N VAL A 284 16.64 2.62 21.52
CA VAL A 284 16.27 1.37 20.86
C VAL A 284 16.59 0.22 21.82
N THR A 285 15.55 -0.46 22.28
CA THR A 285 15.64 -1.70 23.06
C THR A 285 15.67 -2.91 22.12
N LEU A 286 16.61 -3.82 22.34
CA LEU A 286 16.60 -5.19 21.82
C LEU A 286 16.38 -6.16 22.98
N THR A 287 15.45 -7.10 22.82
CA THR A 287 15.18 -8.19 23.76
C THR A 287 15.36 -9.51 23.05
N PHE A 288 16.07 -10.46 23.68
CA PHE A 288 16.16 -11.85 23.22
C PHE A 288 15.97 -12.79 24.42
N GLY A 289 14.86 -13.54 24.45
CA GLY A 289 14.47 -14.32 25.63
C GLY A 289 14.39 -13.45 26.91
N GLU A 290 15.16 -13.81 27.93
CA GLU A 290 15.29 -13.01 29.17
C GLU A 290 16.30 -11.85 29.07
N GLU A 291 17.14 -11.82 28.02
CA GLU A 291 18.25 -10.88 27.88
C GLU A 291 17.79 -9.57 27.20
N LYS A 292 18.25 -8.42 27.72
CA LYS A 292 17.86 -7.08 27.24
C LYS A 292 19.07 -6.18 27.01
N LEU A 293 19.07 -5.46 25.90
CA LEU A 293 20.03 -4.42 25.51
C LEU A 293 19.28 -3.11 25.22
N SER A 294 19.64 -2.02 25.91
CA SER A 294 19.23 -0.65 25.54
C SER A 294 20.37 0.06 24.79
N MET A 295 20.03 0.78 23.72
CA MET A 295 20.97 1.51 22.85
C MET A 295 20.45 2.93 22.60
N ASN A 296 21.32 3.94 22.59
CA ASN A 296 20.93 5.31 22.23
C ASN A 296 20.62 5.41 20.71
N ASP A 297 19.54 6.07 20.32
CA ASP A 297 18.96 6.04 18.96
C ASP A 297 19.69 6.88 17.88
N ILE A 298 20.92 7.30 18.18
CA ILE A 298 21.75 8.22 17.36
C ILE A 298 22.38 7.60 16.10
N PHE A 299 22.32 6.27 15.95
CA PHE A 299 22.83 5.56 14.78
C PHE A 299 21.84 5.63 13.59
N LYS A 300 22.32 5.36 12.38
CA LYS A 300 21.52 5.30 11.15
C LYS A 300 21.44 3.90 10.55
N ARG A 301 22.32 2.99 10.94
CA ARG A 301 22.28 1.57 10.56
C ARG A 301 22.39 0.69 11.80
N LEU A 302 21.56 -0.34 11.87
CA LEU A 302 21.66 -1.43 12.85
C LEU A 302 21.85 -2.76 12.11
N VAL A 303 22.89 -3.51 12.46
CA VAL A 303 23.15 -4.86 11.96
C VAL A 303 22.95 -5.84 13.10
N ILE A 304 22.16 -6.89 12.86
CA ILE A 304 21.89 -7.96 13.81
C ILE A 304 22.28 -9.27 13.15
N THR A 305 23.23 -9.99 13.74
CA THR A 305 23.75 -11.27 13.23
C THR A 305 23.37 -12.39 14.20
N PHE A 306 22.48 -13.28 13.76
CA PHE A 306 22.09 -14.49 14.46
C PHE A 306 23.02 -15.62 14.04
N GLU A 307 23.79 -16.17 14.98
CA GLU A 307 24.62 -17.36 14.78
C GLU A 307 23.99 -18.55 15.53
N THR A 308 24.63 -19.72 15.50
CA THR A 308 24.10 -20.92 16.19
C THR A 308 24.12 -20.81 17.72
N ASP A 309 25.11 -20.10 18.29
CA ASP A 309 25.47 -20.08 19.71
C ASP A 309 25.40 -18.70 20.37
N LYS A 310 25.12 -17.64 19.59
CA LYS A 310 25.07 -16.24 20.05
C LYS A 310 24.33 -15.32 19.07
N LEU A 311 23.93 -14.17 19.57
CA LEU A 311 23.54 -12.99 18.79
C LEU A 311 24.67 -11.96 18.82
N GLN A 312 24.92 -11.25 17.72
CA GLN A 312 25.78 -10.05 17.67
C GLN A 312 24.99 -8.85 17.14
N VAL A 313 25.34 -7.65 17.61
CA VAL A 313 24.68 -6.39 17.24
C VAL A 313 25.73 -5.32 16.96
N PHE A 314 25.59 -4.58 15.85
CA PHE A 314 26.49 -3.51 15.43
C PHE A 314 25.70 -2.25 15.06
N GLN A 315 26.27 -1.08 15.33
CA GLN A 315 25.71 0.23 15.00
C GLN A 315 26.63 0.95 14.00
N ASP A 316 26.05 1.49 12.94
CA ASP A 316 26.73 2.16 11.83
C ASP A 316 27.83 1.31 11.16
N GLU A 317 28.91 1.92 10.67
CA GLU A 317 30.04 1.23 10.01
C GLU A 317 31.29 1.12 10.91
N ASP A 318 31.24 1.70 12.11
CA ASP A 318 32.42 1.86 12.96
C ASP A 318 32.62 0.66 13.90
N GLU A 319 33.31 -0.37 13.40
CA GLU A 319 33.65 -1.55 14.20
C GLU A 319 34.36 -1.23 15.53
N SER A 320 35.02 -0.07 15.65
CA SER A 320 35.73 0.33 16.87
C SER A 320 34.78 0.77 18.01
N LYS A 321 33.53 1.12 17.70
CA LYS A 321 32.49 1.45 18.69
C LYS A 321 31.56 0.26 19.03
N THR A 322 31.85 -0.94 18.51
CA THR A 322 30.91 -2.07 18.59
C THR A 322 30.65 -2.51 20.03
N THR A 323 29.39 -2.40 20.48
CA THR A 323 28.88 -3.12 21.66
C THR A 323 28.72 -4.61 21.32
N LYS A 324 29.84 -5.35 21.28
CA LYS A 324 29.86 -6.82 21.08
C LYS A 324 29.32 -7.55 22.30
N LEU A 325 28.01 -7.45 22.50
CA LEU A 325 27.28 -8.46 23.26
C LEU A 325 27.32 -9.78 22.48
N SER A 326 27.47 -10.86 23.21
CA SER A 326 27.39 -12.21 22.72
C SER A 326 26.64 -12.99 23.78
N PHE A 327 25.35 -13.20 23.53
CA PHE A 327 24.46 -13.95 24.39
C PHE A 327 24.91 -15.42 24.40
N ALA A 328 25.74 -15.77 25.38
CA ALA A 328 26.50 -17.01 25.41
C ALA A 328 25.83 -18.05 26.32
N GLY A 329 24.82 -18.74 25.78
CA GLY A 329 24.11 -19.81 26.45
C GLY A 329 23.77 -20.95 25.48
N SER A 330 23.74 -22.19 25.97
CA SER A 330 23.39 -23.36 25.15
C SER A 330 21.88 -23.48 24.93
N HIS A 331 21.25 -22.42 24.39
CA HIS A 331 19.87 -22.47 23.92
C HIS A 331 19.79 -23.26 22.60
N PRO A 332 18.96 -24.32 22.52
CA PRO A 332 18.80 -25.09 21.29
C PRO A 332 17.90 -24.34 20.29
N GLY A 333 18.33 -23.17 19.81
CA GLY A 333 17.59 -22.48 18.75
C GLY A 333 17.70 -20.97 18.55
N TYR A 334 18.88 -20.33 18.61
CA TYR A 334 19.02 -18.95 18.07
C TYR A 334 18.55 -18.85 16.60
N LEU A 335 18.63 -19.96 15.85
CA LEU A 335 18.19 -20.10 14.45
C LEU A 335 16.83 -20.81 14.28
N THR A 336 16.21 -21.33 15.35
CA THR A 336 14.91 -22.01 15.25
C THR A 336 13.79 -21.04 14.84
N PRO A 337 13.71 -19.79 15.36
CA PRO A 337 12.80 -18.77 14.84
C PRO A 337 12.95 -18.52 13.34
N TRP A 338 14.18 -18.60 12.82
CA TRP A 338 14.49 -18.41 11.40
C TRP A 338 14.18 -19.63 10.50
N ARG A 339 13.91 -20.81 11.09
CA ARG A 339 13.58 -22.05 10.36
C ARG A 339 12.09 -22.33 10.34
N GLU A 340 11.42 -22.08 11.47
CA GLU A 340 10.05 -22.55 11.76
C GLU A 340 9.15 -21.43 12.30
N GLY A 341 9.67 -20.20 12.42
CA GLY A 341 8.98 -19.07 13.04
C GLY A 341 8.40 -18.05 12.06
N ARG A 342 7.87 -16.97 12.63
CA ARG A 342 7.29 -15.83 11.91
C ARG A 342 8.07 -14.55 12.23
N LEU A 343 8.25 -13.72 11.22
CA LEU A 343 8.97 -12.45 11.25
C LEU A 343 7.96 -11.32 11.05
N ALA A 344 7.95 -10.33 11.94
CA ALA A 344 7.08 -9.16 11.82
C ALA A 344 7.86 -7.85 11.80
N PHE A 345 7.57 -6.98 10.84
CA PHE A 345 8.00 -5.59 10.83
C PHE A 345 6.86 -4.67 11.29
N GLY A 346 7.18 -3.70 12.13
CA GLY A 346 6.21 -2.70 12.58
C GLY A 346 5.25 -3.14 13.68
N GLY A 347 5.44 -4.31 14.30
CA GLY A 347 4.63 -4.75 15.43
C GLY A 347 5.24 -5.90 16.22
N LEU A 348 4.78 -6.06 17.46
CA LEU A 348 5.15 -7.15 18.35
C LEU A 348 4.19 -8.33 18.18
N LEU A 349 4.71 -9.47 17.72
CA LEU A 349 3.94 -10.72 17.59
C LEU A 349 3.41 -11.22 18.94
N GLY A 350 2.17 -11.75 18.91
CA GLY A 350 1.50 -12.33 20.06
C GLY A 350 2.02 -13.73 20.45
N LYS A 351 1.41 -14.30 21.49
CA LYS A 351 1.62 -15.69 21.97
C LYS A 351 0.54 -16.69 21.51
N GLY A 352 -0.46 -16.24 20.76
CA GLY A 352 -1.61 -17.05 20.30
C GLY A 352 -1.60 -17.26 18.80
N GLU A 353 -2.36 -18.24 18.30
CA GLU A 353 -2.40 -18.63 16.88
C GLU A 353 -2.83 -17.49 15.93
N ASP A 354 -3.63 -16.56 16.43
CA ASP A 354 -4.11 -15.35 15.73
C ASP A 354 -3.04 -14.26 15.54
N ASP A 355 -1.84 -14.42 16.11
CA ASP A 355 -0.71 -13.47 16.03
C ASP A 355 -1.04 -12.00 16.39
N VAL A 356 -2.08 -11.76 17.20
CA VAL A 356 -2.61 -10.42 17.50
C VAL A 356 -1.50 -9.44 17.89
N GLY A 357 -1.14 -8.59 16.94
CA GLY A 357 -0.02 -7.67 17.07
C GLY A 357 -0.28 -6.56 18.09
N SER A 358 0.79 -6.05 18.68
CA SER A 358 0.74 -4.93 19.62
C SER A 358 1.93 -4.00 19.42
N HIS A 359 1.94 -2.86 20.11
CA HIS A 359 3.06 -1.89 20.12
C HIS A 359 3.50 -1.49 18.71
N PHE A 360 2.53 -1.17 17.83
CA PHE A 360 2.78 -0.90 16.42
C PHE A 360 3.73 0.28 16.22
N LEU A 361 4.62 0.16 15.23
CA LEU A 361 5.57 1.19 14.87
C LEU A 361 4.87 2.41 14.28
N THR A 362 5.16 3.58 14.84
CA THR A 362 5.03 4.86 14.16
C THR A 362 6.43 5.27 13.72
N GLY A 363 6.71 5.30 12.41
CA GLY A 363 8.06 5.59 11.92
C GLY A 363 8.32 5.19 10.47
N CYS A 364 9.60 5.33 10.07
CA CYS A 364 10.06 5.10 8.70
C CYS A 364 11.40 4.36 8.68
N LEU A 365 11.43 3.18 8.05
CA LEU A 365 12.67 2.45 7.75
C LEU A 365 13.14 2.83 6.34
N GLU A 366 14.30 3.47 6.22
CA GLU A 366 14.89 3.85 4.94
C GLU A 366 15.27 2.62 4.11
N LYS A 367 15.68 1.53 4.77
CA LYS A 367 15.96 0.23 4.15
C LYS A 367 15.86 -0.93 5.13
N ILE A 368 15.48 -2.09 4.61
CA ILE A 368 15.49 -3.39 5.29
C ILE A 368 16.27 -4.37 4.40
N GLN A 369 17.22 -5.12 4.97
CA GLN A 369 17.84 -6.27 4.30
C GLN A 369 17.91 -7.50 5.21
N ILE A 370 17.78 -8.68 4.58
CA ILE A 370 18.02 -10.00 5.21
C ILE A 370 18.91 -10.81 4.25
N GLN A 371 20.01 -11.38 4.75
CA GLN A 371 21.03 -12.07 3.94
C GLN A 371 21.53 -11.22 2.75
N GLY A 372 21.67 -9.90 2.96
CA GLY A 372 22.08 -8.94 1.93
C GLY A 372 21.07 -8.69 0.80
N ARG A 373 19.86 -9.26 0.89
CA ARG A 373 18.74 -9.02 -0.04
C ARG A 373 17.79 -7.98 0.56
N ASP A 374 17.31 -7.08 -0.28
CA ASP A 374 16.33 -6.06 0.10
C ASP A 374 14.98 -6.75 0.39
N VAL A 375 14.33 -6.38 1.49
CA VAL A 375 13.03 -6.94 1.88
C VAL A 375 11.92 -6.05 1.37
N ASP A 376 11.14 -6.56 0.43
CA ASP A 376 9.91 -5.94 -0.06
C ASP A 376 8.73 -6.34 0.85
N LEU A 377 8.03 -5.35 1.41
CA LEU A 377 6.90 -5.58 2.31
C LEU A 377 5.57 -5.85 1.58
N ASP A 378 5.49 -5.65 0.27
CA ASP A 378 4.32 -6.07 -0.53
C ASP A 378 4.26 -7.59 -0.73
N LEU A 379 5.37 -8.30 -0.44
CA LEU A 379 5.42 -9.76 -0.33
C LEU A 379 4.98 -10.30 1.05
N ALA A 380 4.61 -9.43 1.99
CA ALA A 380 4.14 -9.79 3.32
C ALA A 380 2.61 -9.88 3.39
N VAL A 381 2.08 -10.55 4.40
CA VAL A 381 0.71 -10.22 4.86
C VAL A 381 0.82 -8.93 5.67
N LYS A 382 0.56 -7.78 5.04
CA LYS A 382 0.66 -6.45 5.67
C LYS A 382 -0.69 -5.80 5.97
N HIS A 383 -0.72 -5.02 7.05
CA HIS A 383 -1.80 -4.07 7.29
C HIS A 383 -1.73 -2.92 6.26
N MET A 384 -2.86 -2.56 5.66
CA MET A 384 -2.95 -1.60 4.55
C MET A 384 -2.56 -0.16 4.90
N SER A 385 -2.34 0.15 6.18
CA SER A 385 -1.76 1.43 6.62
C SER A 385 -0.22 1.51 6.46
N ILE A 386 0.41 0.46 5.94
CA ILE A 386 1.86 0.39 5.71
C ILE A 386 2.13 0.65 4.23
N SER A 387 2.86 1.72 3.96
CA SER A 387 3.52 1.91 2.67
C SER A 387 4.85 1.16 2.70
N SER A 388 5.04 0.26 1.75
CA SER A 388 6.26 -0.54 1.58
C SER A 388 7.39 0.29 1.00
N HIS A 389 7.05 1.18 0.07
CA HIS A 389 7.99 1.82 -0.85
C HIS A 389 8.16 3.33 -0.64
N SER A 390 7.21 4.02 0.00
CA SER A 390 7.27 5.47 0.24
C SER A 390 7.19 5.87 1.72
N CYS A 391 8.02 6.84 2.09
CA CYS A 391 8.09 7.46 3.41
C CYS A 391 7.81 8.97 3.32
N PRO A 392 7.04 9.57 4.25
CA PRO A 392 6.91 11.03 4.36
C PRO A 392 8.27 11.71 4.60
N ALA A 393 8.43 12.95 4.10
CA ALA A 393 9.67 13.73 4.19
C ALA A 393 9.43 15.23 4.48
#